data_AF-A0A0C3FRK6-F1
#
_entry.id   AF-A0A0C3FRK6-F1
#
_cell.length_a   1.000
_cell.length_b   1.000
_cell.length_c   1.000
_cell.angle_alpha   90.00
_cell.angle_beta   90.00
_cell.angle_gamma   90.00
#
_symmetry.space_group_name_H-M   'P 1'
#
loop_
_entity.id
_entity.type
_entity.pdbx_description
1 polymer ?
#
loop_
_entity_poly.entity_id
_entity_poly.type
_entity_poly.pdbx_seq_one_letter_code
_entity_poly.pdbx_strand_id
1 'polypeptide(L)'
;MQKDQQRACDRERQQLHRASVRDRKIANGWKPSQKHKHLEDVDETSLRQGTTAELSRPRRQYKEDRRAKRKSQGCKRDKQQQGAISKGVYKWHDSVLARVAAGNSPGGQWTRTGILEPYPDLRAKINKRLEDLRDSGVALSLMTIRGIMVAFIEHDTPHLFT
;
A
#
# COMPACT_ATOMS: atom_id res chain seq x y z
N MET A 1 18.83 -30.56 -9.74
CA MET A 1 19.91 -30.50 -10.75
C MET A 1 19.72 -29.33 -11.71
N GLN A 2 18.83 -29.36 -12.71
CA GLN A 2 18.68 -28.23 -13.66
C GLN A 2 18.22 -26.91 -13.00
N LYS A 3 17.31 -26.97 -12.02
CA LYS A 3 16.82 -25.77 -11.29
C LYS A 3 17.90 -25.08 -10.45
N ASP A 4 18.90 -25.82 -9.98
CA ASP A 4 19.96 -25.29 -9.12
C ASP A 4 21.01 -24.54 -9.94
N GLN A 5 21.30 -25.03 -11.15
CA GLN A 5 22.15 -24.36 -12.13
C GLN A 5 21.54 -23.02 -12.57
N GLN A 6 20.22 -23.00 -12.82
CA GLN A 6 19.52 -21.77 -13.19
C GLN A 6 19.61 -20.71 -12.07
N ARG A 7 19.39 -21.13 -10.82
CA ARG A 7 19.51 -20.24 -9.65
C ARG A 7 20.92 -19.70 -9.46
N ALA A 8 21.95 -20.47 -9.78
CA ALA A 8 23.34 -20.02 -9.72
C ALA A 8 23.61 -18.94 -10.78
N CYS A 9 23.18 -19.17 -12.03
CA CYS A 9 23.30 -18.18 -13.11
C CYS A 9 22.57 -16.86 -12.79
N ASP A 10 21.36 -16.94 -12.22
CA ASP A 10 20.60 -15.75 -11.84
C ASP A 10 21.30 -14.94 -10.73
N ARG A 11 21.92 -15.64 -9.76
CA ARG A 11 22.72 -14.99 -8.70
C ARG A 11 23.94 -14.28 -9.28
N GLU A 12 24.68 -14.92 -10.17
CA GLU A 12 25.84 -14.30 -10.84
C GLU A 12 25.43 -13.06 -11.63
N ARG A 13 24.37 -13.16 -12.44
CA ARG A 13 23.83 -12.04 -13.19
C ARG A 13 23.43 -10.87 -12.27
N GLN A 14 22.81 -11.18 -11.13
CA GLN A 14 22.43 -10.17 -10.14
C GLN A 14 23.64 -9.54 -9.45
N GLN A 15 24.71 -10.30 -9.18
CA GLN A 15 25.96 -9.78 -8.61
C GLN A 15 26.68 -8.84 -9.59
N LEU A 16 26.80 -9.24 -10.87
CA LEU A 16 27.38 -8.42 -11.92
C LEU A 16 26.62 -7.11 -12.10
N HIS A 17 25.29 -7.16 -12.11
CA HIS A 17 24.46 -5.95 -12.19
C HIS A 17 24.69 -5.02 -10.99
N ARG A 18 24.76 -5.57 -9.77
CA ARG A 18 25.04 -4.77 -8.56
C ARG A 18 26.43 -4.14 -8.58
N ALA A 19 27.43 -4.83 -9.11
CA ALA A 19 28.78 -4.31 -9.29
C ALA A 19 28.78 -3.14 -10.30
N SER A 20 28.22 -3.34 -11.49
CA SER A 20 28.11 -2.29 -12.52
C SER A 20 27.37 -1.04 -12.04
N VAL A 21 26.25 -1.21 -11.31
CA VAL A 21 25.52 -0.08 -10.72
C VAL A 21 26.35 0.64 -9.66
N ARG A 22 27.14 -0.10 -8.87
CA ARG A 22 28.05 0.49 -7.88
C ARG A 22 29.15 1.30 -8.57
N ASP A 23 29.75 0.78 -9.62
CA ASP A 23 30.82 1.45 -10.37
C ASP A 23 30.30 2.73 -11.03
N ARG A 24 29.10 2.69 -11.63
CA ARG A 24 28.43 3.87 -12.18
C ARG A 24 28.15 4.93 -11.11
N LYS A 25 27.76 4.52 -9.90
CA LYS A 25 27.56 5.43 -8.77
C LYS A 25 28.88 6.07 -8.34
N ILE A 26 29.95 5.28 -8.24
CA ILE A 26 31.29 5.76 -7.89
C ILE A 26 31.77 6.79 -8.93
N ALA A 27 31.58 6.52 -10.22
CA ALA A 27 31.88 7.46 -11.30
C ALA A 27 31.08 8.77 -11.18
N ASN A 28 29.83 8.70 -10.72
CA ASN A 28 28.98 9.87 -10.45
C ASN A 28 29.27 10.56 -9.10
N GLY A 29 30.41 10.28 -8.47
CA GLY A 29 30.83 10.94 -7.23
C GLY A 29 30.20 10.37 -5.95
N TRP A 30 29.50 9.24 -6.01
CA TRP A 30 29.04 8.55 -4.81
C TRP A 30 30.20 7.86 -4.09
N LYS A 31 30.52 8.32 -2.88
CA LYS A 31 31.53 7.69 -2.03
C LYS A 31 30.88 6.65 -1.11
N PRO A 32 31.22 5.35 -1.22
CA PRO A 32 30.73 4.36 -0.27
C PRO A 32 31.21 4.75 1.13
N SER A 33 30.26 4.88 2.06
CA SER A 33 30.56 5.21 3.45
C SER A 33 31.43 4.11 4.06
N GLN A 34 32.73 4.38 4.21
CA GLN A 34 33.68 3.57 4.97
C GLN A 34 33.37 3.68 6.47
N LYS A 35 32.23 3.17 6.91
CA LYS A 35 32.05 2.89 8.34
C LYS A 35 32.75 1.58 8.62
N HIS A 36 34.04 1.66 8.92
CA HIS A 36 34.73 0.58 9.60
C HIS A 36 33.93 0.28 10.87
N LYS A 37 33.34 -0.93 10.93
CA LYS A 37 32.97 -1.49 12.23
C LYS A 37 34.30 -1.82 12.88
N HIS A 38 34.76 -0.97 13.77
CA HIS A 38 35.81 -1.33 14.71
C HIS A 38 35.27 -2.52 15.50
N LEU A 39 35.76 -3.72 15.19
CA LEU A 39 35.54 -4.89 16.02
C LEU A 39 36.48 -4.66 17.21
N GLU A 40 35.98 -4.03 18.26
CA GLU A 40 36.64 -4.10 19.55
C GLU A 40 36.34 -5.48 20.13
N ASP A 41 37.39 -6.22 20.48
CA ASP A 41 37.27 -7.45 21.25
C ASP A 41 36.75 -7.06 22.65
N VAL A 42 35.44 -7.24 22.86
CA VAL A 42 34.76 -6.86 24.10
C VAL A 42 35.07 -7.89 25.17
N ASP A 43 35.73 -7.40 26.23
CA ASP A 43 36.13 -8.13 27.43
C ASP A 43 34.93 -8.67 28.24
N GLU A 44 35.08 -9.86 28.81
CA GLU A 44 34.01 -10.82 29.11
C GLU A 44 33.23 -10.56 30.43
N THR A 45 33.32 -9.38 31.04
CA THR A 45 32.97 -9.19 32.47
C THR A 45 31.72 -8.35 32.79
N SER A 46 30.86 -8.04 31.82
CA SER A 46 29.64 -7.22 32.08
C SER A 46 28.33 -8.03 32.01
N LEU A 47 28.12 -8.93 32.99
CA LEU A 47 26.86 -9.64 33.23
C LEU A 47 25.87 -8.74 34.02
N ARG A 48 25.05 -7.95 33.31
CA ARG A 48 23.70 -7.57 33.77
C ARG A 48 22.72 -7.80 32.61
N GLN A 49 22.18 -9.01 32.59
CA GLN A 49 21.49 -9.61 31.44
C GLN A 49 20.07 -9.06 31.25
N GLY A 50 19.90 -8.22 30.23
CA GLY A 50 18.70 -8.29 29.39
C GLY A 50 18.73 -9.59 28.58
N THR A 51 17.57 -10.11 28.17
CA THR A 51 17.50 -11.35 27.38
C THR A 51 18.38 -11.24 26.12
N THR A 52 19.10 -12.31 25.78
CA THR A 52 20.04 -12.39 24.64
C THR A 52 19.41 -12.00 23.30
N ALA A 53 18.10 -12.19 23.15
CA ALA A 53 17.35 -11.77 21.96
C ALA A 53 17.13 -10.25 21.86
N GLU A 54 17.13 -9.52 22.99
CA GLU A 54 16.99 -8.06 22.98
C GLU A 54 18.32 -7.33 22.77
N LEU A 55 19.42 -7.85 23.34
CA LEU A 55 20.76 -7.27 23.17
C LEU A 55 21.30 -7.44 21.73
N SER A 56 20.85 -8.46 20.99
CA SER A 56 21.27 -8.68 19.60
C SER A 56 20.60 -7.75 18.57
N ARG A 57 19.70 -6.85 18.99
CA ARG A 57 19.02 -5.88 18.11
C ARG A 57 19.74 -4.53 18.17
N PRO A 58 20.85 -4.30 17.43
CA PRO A 58 21.85 -3.27 17.72
C PRO A 58 21.41 -1.87 17.24
N ARG A 59 20.11 -1.68 17.03
CA ARG A 59 19.54 -0.53 16.31
C ARG A 59 18.19 -0.07 16.84
N ARG A 60 17.74 -0.57 18.01
CA ARG A 60 16.46 -0.11 18.58
C ARG A 60 16.56 1.36 18.98
N GLN A 61 17.55 1.73 19.79
CA GLN A 61 17.83 3.13 20.15
C GLN A 61 17.98 4.02 18.91
N TYR A 62 18.84 3.62 17.95
CA TYR A 62 19.05 4.42 16.74
C TYR A 62 17.76 4.66 15.93
N LYS A 63 16.87 3.66 15.85
CA LYS A 63 15.58 3.80 15.18
C LYS A 63 14.60 4.66 15.99
N GLU A 64 14.60 4.54 17.30
CA GLU A 64 13.78 5.35 18.21
C GLU A 64 14.24 6.83 18.19
N ASP A 65 15.53 7.09 18.27
CA ASP A 65 16.11 8.45 18.13
C ASP A 65 15.82 9.06 16.76
N ARG A 66 15.88 8.26 15.68
CA ARG A 66 15.46 8.72 14.35
C ARG A 66 13.97 8.98 14.24
N ARG A 67 13.13 8.28 14.98
CA ARG A 67 11.68 8.54 15.04
C ARG A 67 11.40 9.81 15.83
N ALA A 68 12.08 10.01 16.97
CA ALA A 68 11.95 11.20 17.80
C ALA A 68 12.44 12.48 17.07
N LYS A 69 13.54 12.39 16.30
CA LYS A 69 14.07 13.53 15.52
C LYS A 69 13.28 13.82 14.25
N ARG A 70 12.49 12.87 13.75
CA ARG A 70 11.61 13.11 12.60
C ARG A 70 10.39 13.88 13.09
N LYS A 71 10.32 15.18 12.76
CA LYS A 71 9.06 15.93 12.76
C LYS A 71 8.00 15.04 12.07
N SER A 72 6.83 14.88 12.67
CA SER A 72 5.77 14.03 12.11
C SER A 72 5.53 14.44 10.66
N GLN A 73 5.99 13.63 9.71
CA GLN A 73 5.68 13.78 8.29
C GLN A 73 4.26 13.26 8.01
N GLY A 74 3.33 13.55 8.93
CA GLY A 74 1.92 13.52 8.62
C GLY A 74 1.56 14.91 8.11
N CYS A 75 0.85 14.97 6.99
CA CYS A 75 0.19 16.20 6.56
C CYS A 75 -0.52 16.79 7.78
N LYS A 76 -0.11 17.98 8.26
CA LYS A 76 -0.81 18.63 9.36
C LYS A 76 -2.25 18.76 8.89
N ARG A 77 -3.18 18.05 9.53
CA ARG A 77 -4.60 18.25 9.28
C ARG A 77 -4.87 19.71 9.58
N ASP A 78 -5.16 20.49 8.56
CA ASP A 78 -5.64 21.84 8.75
C ASP A 78 -6.87 21.75 9.65
N LYS A 79 -6.84 22.53 10.75
CA LYS A 79 -7.92 22.56 11.75
C LYS A 79 -9.29 22.89 11.12
N GLN A 80 -9.32 23.40 9.89
CA GLN A 80 -10.55 23.61 9.12
C GLN A 80 -11.32 22.31 8.81
N GLN A 81 -10.68 21.14 8.78
CA GLN A 81 -11.40 19.87 8.57
C GLN A 81 -12.21 19.39 9.78
N GLN A 82 -12.05 19.99 10.97
CA GLN A 82 -12.76 19.56 12.17
C GLN A 82 -14.20 20.11 12.29
N GLY A 83 -14.59 21.09 11.46
CA GLY A 83 -15.93 21.69 11.52
C GLY A 83 -17.06 20.79 11.00
N ALA A 84 -16.77 19.87 10.07
CA ALA A 84 -17.80 19.10 9.35
C ALA A 84 -18.20 17.77 10.02
N ILE A 85 -17.46 17.32 11.04
CA ILE A 85 -17.76 16.05 11.73
C ILE A 85 -18.95 16.20 12.71
N SER A 86 -19.35 17.44 13.03
CA SER A 86 -20.31 17.75 14.10
C SER A 86 -21.76 17.33 13.84
N LYS A 87 -22.13 16.83 12.65
CA LYS A 87 -23.52 16.46 12.32
C LYS A 87 -23.72 15.06 11.73
N GLY A 88 -22.73 14.18 11.76
CA GLY A 88 -22.87 12.79 11.28
C GLY A 88 -23.17 12.63 9.78
N VAL A 89 -23.21 13.73 9.01
CA VAL A 89 -23.40 13.69 7.56
C VAL A 89 -22.04 13.80 6.90
N TYR A 90 -21.52 12.68 6.40
CA TYR A 90 -20.34 12.66 5.56
C TYR A 90 -20.66 13.29 4.21
N LYS A 91 -20.46 14.60 4.07
CA LYS A 91 -20.50 15.29 2.78
C LYS A 91 -19.10 15.44 2.23
N TRP A 92 -18.98 15.29 0.92
CA TRP A 92 -17.75 15.66 0.21
C TRP A 92 -17.57 17.17 0.28
N HIS A 93 -16.33 17.63 0.31
CA HIS A 93 -16.04 19.06 0.32
C HIS A 93 -16.53 19.72 -0.98
N ASP A 94 -17.05 20.94 -0.92
CA ASP A 94 -17.66 21.63 -2.06
C ASP A 94 -16.69 21.77 -3.25
N SER A 95 -15.40 21.96 -2.98
CA SER A 95 -14.37 21.97 -4.02
C SER A 95 -14.20 20.63 -4.74
N VAL A 96 -14.46 19.51 -4.05
CA VAL A 96 -14.43 18.17 -4.65
C VAL A 96 -15.70 17.97 -5.48
N LEU A 97 -16.86 18.37 -4.97
CA LEU A 97 -18.11 18.35 -5.74
C LEU A 97 -18.02 19.19 -7.02
N ALA A 98 -17.46 20.40 -6.94
CA ALA A 98 -17.24 21.27 -8.09
C ALA A 98 -16.29 20.64 -9.13
N ARG A 99 -15.24 19.94 -8.68
CA ARG A 99 -14.32 19.21 -9.58
C ARG A 99 -15.01 18.02 -10.26
N VAL A 100 -15.79 17.23 -9.52
CA VAL A 100 -16.56 16.12 -10.10
C VAL A 100 -17.56 16.64 -11.13
N ALA A 101 -18.27 17.73 -10.82
CA ALA A 101 -19.20 18.38 -11.75
C ALA A 101 -18.50 18.95 -13.00
N ALA A 102 -17.28 19.46 -12.87
CA ALA A 102 -16.47 19.94 -13.98
C ALA A 102 -15.88 18.82 -14.87
N GLY A 103 -16.33 17.56 -14.71
CA GLY A 103 -15.83 16.42 -15.47
C GLY A 103 -14.47 15.92 -14.99
N ASN A 104 -13.95 16.46 -13.89
CA ASN A 104 -12.73 15.98 -13.21
C ASN A 104 -13.05 14.75 -12.33
N SER A 105 -13.89 13.86 -12.86
CA SER A 105 -13.80 12.45 -12.55
C SER A 105 -12.35 12.02 -12.77
N PRO A 106 -11.76 11.10 -11.98
CA PRO A 106 -10.40 10.62 -12.18
C PRO A 106 -10.26 9.99 -13.59
N GLY A 107 -9.99 10.85 -14.56
CA GLY A 107 -10.03 10.63 -16.00
C GLY A 107 -8.66 10.30 -16.56
N GLY A 108 -7.93 9.40 -15.90
CA GLY A 108 -7.00 8.60 -16.67
C GLY A 108 -7.81 7.89 -17.74
N GLN A 109 -7.32 7.78 -18.98
CA GLN A 109 -8.00 6.91 -19.96
C GLN A 109 -8.25 5.56 -19.30
N TRP A 110 -9.52 5.18 -19.13
CA TRP A 110 -9.88 3.85 -18.66
C TRP A 110 -9.53 2.88 -19.79
N THR A 111 -8.25 2.51 -19.88
CA THR A 111 -7.80 1.37 -20.70
C THR A 111 -8.36 0.05 -20.18
N ARG A 112 -9.06 0.09 -19.03
CA ARG A 112 -9.78 -1.03 -18.45
C ARG A 112 -11.27 -0.72 -18.53
N THR A 113 -11.93 -1.23 -19.56
CA THR A 113 -13.38 -1.41 -19.55
C THR A 113 -13.74 -2.36 -18.40
N GLY A 114 -14.83 -2.09 -17.69
CA GLY A 114 -15.25 -2.96 -16.60
C GLY A 114 -15.62 -4.34 -17.13
N ILE A 115 -15.48 -5.40 -16.31
CA ILE A 115 -15.94 -6.75 -16.69
C ILE A 115 -17.46 -6.79 -17.02
N LEU A 116 -18.22 -5.84 -16.45
CA LEU A 116 -19.65 -5.68 -16.66
C LEU A 116 -20.01 -4.70 -17.78
N GLU A 117 -19.03 -4.12 -18.50
CA GLU A 117 -19.29 -3.21 -19.63
C GLU A 117 -20.21 -3.84 -20.69
N PRO A 118 -20.02 -5.12 -21.08
CA PRO A 118 -20.89 -5.76 -22.07
C PRO A 118 -22.29 -6.11 -21.55
N TYR A 119 -22.56 -5.92 -20.25
CA TYR A 119 -23.78 -6.36 -19.57
C TYR A 119 -24.49 -5.20 -18.85
N PRO A 120 -25.02 -4.21 -19.60
CA PRO A 120 -25.66 -3.03 -19.02
C PRO A 120 -26.89 -3.39 -18.16
N ASP A 121 -27.65 -4.42 -18.55
CA ASP A 121 -28.83 -4.87 -17.82
C ASP A 121 -28.47 -5.44 -16.45
N LEU A 122 -27.40 -6.25 -16.39
CA LEU A 122 -26.88 -6.82 -15.15
C LEU A 122 -26.41 -5.71 -14.21
N ARG A 123 -25.71 -4.70 -14.76
CA ARG A 123 -25.30 -3.51 -14.00
C ARG A 123 -26.52 -2.76 -13.44
N ALA A 124 -27.58 -2.60 -14.23
CA ALA A 124 -28.81 -1.95 -13.77
C ALA A 124 -29.49 -2.73 -12.64
N LYS A 125 -29.59 -4.06 -12.75
CA LYS A 125 -30.13 -4.92 -11.68
C LYS A 125 -29.35 -4.82 -10.37
N ILE A 126 -28.02 -4.88 -10.44
CA ILE A 126 -27.14 -4.75 -9.27
C ILE A 126 -27.33 -3.38 -8.60
N ASN A 127 -27.31 -2.30 -9.39
CA ASN A 127 -27.48 -0.94 -8.86
C ASN A 127 -28.84 -0.77 -8.18
N LYS A 128 -29.92 -1.19 -8.85
CA LYS A 128 -31.28 -1.13 -8.29
C LYS A 128 -31.36 -1.88 -6.96
N ARG A 129 -30.78 -3.09 -6.88
CA ARG A 129 -30.81 -3.87 -5.63
C ARG A 129 -30.05 -3.18 -4.50
N LEU A 130 -28.91 -2.54 -4.79
CA LEU A 130 -28.13 -1.81 -3.79
C LEU A 130 -28.85 -0.53 -3.33
N GLU A 131 -29.58 0.14 -4.23
CA GLU A 131 -30.45 1.27 -3.92
C GLU A 131 -31.61 0.85 -3.02
N ASP A 132 -32.36 -0.20 -3.37
CA ASP A 132 -33.46 -0.74 -2.56
C ASP A 132 -33.00 -1.10 -1.13
N LEU A 133 -31.81 -1.70 -0.98
CA LEU A 133 -31.23 -2.03 0.33
C LEU A 133 -30.84 -0.78 1.13
N ARG A 134 -30.38 0.26 0.44
CA ARG A 134 -30.04 1.53 1.07
C ARG A 134 -31.29 2.27 1.53
N ASP A 135 -32.34 2.27 0.72
CA ASP A 135 -33.60 2.93 1.02
C ASP A 135 -34.35 2.25 2.18
N SER A 136 -34.18 0.93 2.32
CA SER A 136 -34.66 0.17 3.48
C SER A 136 -33.80 0.33 4.74
N GLY A 137 -32.74 1.14 4.71
CA GLY A 137 -31.88 1.42 5.86
C GLY A 137 -30.93 0.28 6.23
N VAL A 138 -30.71 -0.70 5.35
CA VAL A 138 -29.78 -1.80 5.59
C VAL A 138 -28.34 -1.27 5.53
N ALA A 139 -27.56 -1.55 6.59
CA ALA A 139 -26.14 -1.20 6.60
C ALA A 139 -25.36 -2.04 5.58
N LEU A 140 -24.93 -1.40 4.49
CA LEU A 140 -24.15 -2.03 3.43
C LEU A 140 -22.65 -1.95 3.74
N SER A 141 -22.07 -3.09 4.12
CA SER A 141 -20.61 -3.26 4.19
C SER A 141 -20.01 -3.53 2.81
N LEU A 142 -18.71 -3.32 2.65
CA LEU A 142 -18.02 -3.68 1.40
C LEU A 142 -18.11 -5.18 1.10
N MET A 143 -18.11 -6.04 2.12
CA MET A 143 -18.24 -7.49 1.96
C MET A 143 -19.63 -7.88 1.44
N THR A 144 -20.69 -7.27 2.00
CA THR A 144 -22.07 -7.53 1.56
C THR A 144 -22.29 -7.04 0.12
N ILE A 145 -21.77 -5.86 -0.23
CA ILE A 145 -21.87 -5.34 -1.61
C ILE A 145 -21.20 -6.31 -2.59
N ARG A 146 -19.97 -6.76 -2.28
CA ARG A 146 -19.26 -7.74 -3.11
C ARG A 146 -20.02 -9.07 -3.22
N GLY A 147 -20.56 -9.58 -2.13
CA GLY A 147 -21.35 -10.81 -2.14
C GLY A 147 -22.58 -10.70 -3.04
N ILE A 148 -23.30 -9.57 -2.97
CA ILE A 148 -24.44 -9.30 -3.85
C ILE A 148 -23.99 -9.26 -5.30
N MET A 149 -22.91 -8.52 -5.62
CA MET A 149 -22.40 -8.45 -6.99
C MET A 149 -22.04 -9.83 -7.55
N VAL A 150 -21.30 -10.64 -6.77
CA VAL A 150 -20.89 -12.00 -7.18
C VAL A 150 -22.12 -12.87 -7.42
N ALA A 151 -23.10 -12.86 -6.51
CA ALA A 151 -24.32 -13.66 -6.66
C ALA A 151 -25.10 -13.32 -7.94
N PHE A 152 -25.21 -12.03 -8.29
CA PHE A 152 -25.85 -11.62 -9.55
C PHE A 152 -25.05 -12.03 -10.79
N ILE A 153 -23.71 -11.89 -10.76
CA ILE A 153 -22.84 -12.29 -11.86
C ILE A 153 -22.89 -13.80 -12.07
N GLU A 154 -22.88 -14.58 -10.99
CA GLU A 154 -22.92 -16.04 -11.02
C GLU A 154 -24.26 -16.56 -11.56
N HIS A 155 -25.36 -15.91 -11.19
CA HIS A 155 -26.70 -16.28 -11.63
C HIS A 155 -26.97 -15.91 -13.10
N ASP A 156 -26.69 -14.67 -13.51
CA ASP A 156 -27.07 -14.16 -14.85
C ASP A 156 -25.98 -14.42 -15.91
N THR A 157 -24.72 -14.57 -15.50
CA THR A 157 -23.55 -14.70 -16.41
C THR A 157 -22.53 -15.72 -15.87
N PRO A 158 -22.91 -17.01 -15.69
CA PRO A 158 -22.04 -18.01 -15.05
C PRO A 158 -20.73 -18.24 -15.79
N HIS A 159 -20.68 -18.02 -17.11
CA HIS A 159 -19.49 -18.15 -17.95
C HIS A 159 -18.36 -17.18 -17.57
N LEU A 160 -18.62 -16.13 -16.77
CA LEU A 160 -17.58 -15.24 -16.28
C LEU A 160 -16.75 -15.84 -15.13
N PHE A 161 -17.22 -16.92 -14.51
CA PHE A 161 -16.53 -17.62 -13.41
C PHE A 161 -15.90 -18.95 -13.83
N THR A 162 -16.00 -19.32 -15.11
CA THR A 162 -15.42 -20.55 -15.67
C THR A 162 -14.00 -20.32 -16.14
#